data_AF-A0A0Q4ZEM4-F1
#
_entry.id   AF-A0A0Q4ZEM4-F1
#
_cell.length_a   1.000
_cell.length_b   1.000
_cell.length_c   1.000
_cell.angle_alpha   90.00
_cell.angle_beta   90.00
_cell.angle_gamma   90.00
#
_symmetry.space_group_name_H-M   'P 1'
#
loop_
_entity.id
_entity.type
_entity.pdbx_description
1 polymer ?
#
loop_
_entity_poly.entity_id
_entity_poly.type
_entity_poly.pdbx_seq_one_letter_code
_entity_poly.pdbx_strand_id
1 'polypeptide(L)'
;MSHSTAGSSRSVIKRLLLASVAIGLCSLPAAADKIKNPTAVFSGLDKITGRIVSFEVAVDETVQFGALQLTPRVCYSRPPTESPKTTGFLEVDEVTLDNKYRRIFTGWMFAASPGLHAIEHPIYDVWLVDCKGGSDVIAEAREQEDMPAMAAKPEKTRRPKSGQDATRTAQQVNPNGQVDVEAPRGVPVQPKQKPSRKFFPSNEGPAPAPPPQQQPQSLFDALFR
;
A
#
# COMPACT_ATOMS: atom_id res chain seq x y z
N MET A 1 81.05 31.94 12.82
CA MET A 1 79.73 32.41 13.28
C MET A 1 78.70 31.41 12.81
N SER A 2 78.39 30.45 13.67
CA SER A 2 77.33 29.45 13.45
C SER A 2 76.32 29.65 14.56
N HIS A 3 75.03 29.60 14.25
CA HIS A 3 74.05 28.73 14.92
C HIS A 3 72.70 28.85 14.20
N SER A 4 72.18 27.68 13.82
CA SER A 4 70.94 27.42 13.10
C SER A 4 69.79 27.24 14.11
N THR A 5 68.62 27.83 13.84
CA THR A 5 67.41 27.72 14.66
C THR A 5 66.44 26.70 14.07
N ALA A 6 66.20 25.59 14.76
CA ALA A 6 65.14 24.63 14.47
C ALA A 6 64.44 24.23 15.76
N GLY A 7 63.19 24.65 15.96
CA GLY A 7 62.49 24.40 17.21
C GLY A 7 61.04 24.87 17.28
N SER A 8 60.19 24.56 16.29
CA SER A 8 58.74 24.79 16.41
C SER A 8 57.95 23.87 15.48
N SER A 9 57.87 22.57 15.80
CA SER A 9 57.08 21.62 14.99
C SER A 9 56.40 20.52 15.82
N ARG A 10 56.89 20.21 17.03
CA ARG A 10 56.38 19.09 17.84
C ARG A 10 55.09 19.39 18.63
N SER A 11 54.73 20.66 18.83
CA SER A 11 53.58 21.05 19.68
C SER A 11 52.22 21.05 18.96
N VAL A 12 52.22 21.34 17.65
CA VAL A 12 50.98 21.45 16.86
C VAL A 12 50.35 20.07 16.60
N ILE A 13 51.18 19.04 16.42
CA ILE A 13 50.73 17.68 16.07
C ILE A 13 49.97 17.02 17.23
N LYS A 14 50.37 17.27 18.49
CA LYS A 14 49.68 16.71 19.67
C LYS A 14 48.31 17.33 19.92
N ARG A 15 48.11 18.60 19.54
CA ARG A 15 46.81 19.29 19.70
C ARG A 15 45.79 18.90 18.62
N LEU A 16 46.25 18.52 17.43
CA LEU A 16 45.36 18.01 16.38
C LEU A 16 44.83 16.60 16.66
N LEU A 17 45.61 15.73 17.32
CA LEU A 17 45.19 14.35 17.59
C LEU A 17 44.14 14.21 18.71
N LEU A 18 44.01 15.19 19.61
CA LEU A 18 42.96 15.19 20.64
C LEU A 18 41.61 15.74 20.14
N ALA A 19 41.62 16.56 19.10
CA ALA A 19 40.39 17.12 18.53
C ALA A 19 39.66 16.14 17.58
N SER A 20 40.38 15.20 16.96
CA SER A 20 39.80 14.21 16.05
C SER A 20 39.10 13.04 16.77
N VAL A 21 39.41 12.77 18.03
CA VAL A 21 38.75 11.71 18.83
C VAL A 21 37.37 12.16 19.34
N ALA A 22 37.15 13.46 19.56
CA ALA A 22 35.88 13.98 20.10
C ALA A 22 34.72 14.01 19.08
N ILE A 23 35.00 13.94 17.77
CA ILE A 23 33.98 14.05 16.71
C ILE A 23 33.38 12.66 16.37
N GLY A 24 34.01 11.56 16.78
CA GLY A 24 33.56 10.20 16.45
C GLY A 24 32.48 9.59 17.36
N LEU A 25 32.12 10.22 18.49
CA LEU A 25 31.25 9.61 19.51
C LEU A 25 29.74 9.94 19.40
N CYS A 26 29.29 10.76 18.45
CA CYS A 26 27.87 11.13 18.33
C CYS A 26 27.07 10.36 17.26
N SER A 27 27.62 9.29 16.69
CA SER A 27 26.96 8.51 15.62
C SER A 27 25.99 7.45 16.14
N LEU A 28 25.12 7.77 17.10
CA LEU A 28 24.06 6.84 17.52
C LEU A 28 23.00 6.76 16.41
N PRO A 29 22.66 5.56 15.90
CA PRO A 29 21.59 5.42 14.92
C PRO A 29 20.26 5.82 15.56
N ALA A 30 19.53 6.73 14.93
CA ALA A 30 18.16 7.03 15.31
C ALA A 30 17.27 5.84 14.91
N ALA A 31 16.68 5.16 15.89
CA ALA A 31 15.71 4.11 15.63
C ALA A 31 14.38 4.74 15.20
N ALA A 32 13.99 4.54 13.94
CA ALA A 32 12.74 5.02 13.38
C ALA A 32 11.70 3.88 13.38
N ASP A 33 11.34 3.40 14.57
CA ASP A 33 10.42 2.28 14.75
C ASP A 33 9.01 2.64 14.24
N LYS A 34 8.44 1.77 13.42
CA LYS A 34 7.16 2.00 12.73
C LYS A 34 6.16 0.95 13.15
N ILE A 35 4.98 1.37 13.61
CA ILE A 35 3.93 0.44 14.06
C ILE A 35 2.98 0.18 12.90
N LYS A 36 2.82 -1.08 12.49
CA LYS A 36 1.81 -1.49 11.51
C LYS A 36 0.45 -1.59 12.18
N ASN A 37 -0.54 -0.91 11.62
CA ASN A 37 -1.91 -0.89 12.13
C ASN A 37 -2.87 -1.58 11.16
N PRO A 38 -3.83 -2.37 11.66
CA PRO A 38 -4.86 -3.00 10.85
C PRO A 38 -5.98 -2.04 10.45
N THR A 39 -6.11 -0.87 11.09
CA THR A 39 -7.20 0.07 10.81
C THR A 39 -6.66 1.47 10.54
N ALA A 40 -7.15 2.06 9.46
CA ALA A 40 -6.92 3.45 9.07
C ALA A 40 -8.14 4.30 9.39
N VAL A 41 -7.92 5.49 9.97
CA VAL A 41 -8.96 6.45 10.32
C VAL A 41 -8.89 7.62 9.35
N PHE A 42 -9.98 7.89 8.64
CA PHE A 42 -10.09 8.97 7.68
C PHE A 42 -11.11 10.00 8.15
N SER A 43 -10.92 11.25 7.71
CA SER A 43 -11.97 12.25 7.72
C SER A 43 -12.33 12.61 6.28
N GLY A 44 -13.63 12.63 6.01
CA GLY A 44 -14.21 13.03 4.74
C GLY A 44 -15.03 14.30 4.90
N LEU A 45 -14.77 15.32 4.07
CA LEU A 45 -15.58 16.52 3.93
C LEU A 45 -16.42 16.39 2.66
N ASP A 46 -17.74 16.56 2.81
CA ASP A 46 -18.61 16.83 1.68
C ASP A 46 -18.70 18.34 1.45
N LYS A 47 -18.17 18.83 0.33
CA LYS A 47 -18.14 20.26 -0.02
C LYS A 47 -19.53 20.82 -0.35
N ILE A 48 -20.50 19.98 -0.68
CA ILE A 48 -21.88 20.40 -0.98
C ILE A 48 -22.67 20.61 0.30
N THR A 49 -22.56 19.67 1.25
CA THR A 49 -23.28 19.76 2.52
C THR A 49 -22.52 20.44 3.65
N GLY A 50 -21.20 20.63 3.48
CA GLY A 50 -20.30 21.18 4.49
C GLY A 50 -20.06 20.26 5.69
N ARG A 51 -20.46 18.99 5.62
CA ARG A 51 -20.34 18.03 6.74
C ARG A 51 -19.01 17.29 6.67
N ILE A 52 -18.35 17.20 7.83
CA ILE A 52 -17.17 16.37 8.04
C ILE A 52 -17.59 15.12 8.81
N VAL A 53 -17.19 13.95 8.32
CA VAL A 53 -17.40 12.67 8.99
C VAL A 53 -16.08 11.95 9.15
N SER A 54 -15.88 11.31 10.30
CA SER A 54 -14.75 10.42 10.52
C SER A 54 -15.21 8.98 10.40
N PHE A 55 -14.44 8.17 9.70
CA PHE A 55 -14.76 6.77 9.48
C PHE A 55 -13.49 5.92 9.51
N GLU A 56 -13.68 4.67 9.88
CA GLU A 56 -12.61 3.70 10.07
C GLU A 56 -12.67 2.65 8.97
N VAL A 57 -11.52 2.31 8.42
CA VAL A 57 -11.39 1.37 7.32
C VAL A 57 -10.31 0.37 7.68
N ALA A 58 -10.63 -0.91 7.66
CA ALA A 58 -9.61 -1.93 7.83
C ALA A 58 -8.68 -1.95 6.60
N VAL A 59 -7.41 -2.27 6.83
CA VAL A 59 -6.44 -2.45 5.76
C VAL A 59 -6.92 -3.56 4.83
N ASP A 60 -6.80 -3.32 3.52
CA ASP A 60 -7.29 -4.13 2.40
C ASP A 60 -8.81 -4.23 2.24
N GLU A 61 -9.58 -3.54 3.08
CA GLU A 61 -11.02 -3.37 2.86
C GLU A 61 -11.34 -2.10 2.08
N THR A 62 -12.43 -2.14 1.32
CA THR A 62 -12.92 -0.99 0.57
C THR A 62 -14.15 -0.40 1.24
N VAL A 63 -14.09 0.88 1.60
CA VAL A 63 -15.22 1.64 2.16
C VAL A 63 -15.63 2.73 1.19
N GLN A 64 -16.94 2.99 1.13
CA GLN A 64 -17.50 4.03 0.26
C GLN A 64 -17.83 5.30 1.05
N PHE A 65 -17.34 6.43 0.56
CA PHE A 65 -17.68 7.77 1.03
C PHE A 65 -18.19 8.60 -0.17
N GLY A 66 -19.52 8.79 -0.23
CA GLY A 66 -20.16 9.43 -1.38
C GLY A 66 -19.91 8.66 -2.68
N ALA A 67 -19.28 9.33 -3.65
CA ALA A 67 -18.88 8.73 -4.93
C ALA A 67 -17.47 8.11 -4.89
N LEU A 68 -16.76 8.18 -3.76
CA LEU A 68 -15.40 7.64 -3.63
C LEU A 68 -15.40 6.29 -2.93
N GLN A 69 -14.58 5.37 -3.41
CA GLN A 69 -14.24 4.11 -2.77
C GLN A 69 -12.77 4.13 -2.37
N LEU A 70 -12.53 3.99 -1.07
CA LEU A 70 -11.20 4.05 -0.48
C LEU A 70 -10.74 2.67 -0.05
N THR A 71 -9.53 2.30 -0.44
CA THR A 71 -8.89 1.04 -0.06
C THR A 71 -7.49 1.31 0.51
N PRO A 72 -7.33 1.40 1.84
CA PRO A 72 -6.02 1.49 2.46
C PRO A 72 -5.28 0.16 2.31
N ARG A 73 -4.07 0.18 1.75
CA ARG A 73 -3.19 -1.01 1.70
C ARG A 73 -2.24 -1.09 2.89
N VAL A 74 -1.89 0.06 3.44
CA VAL A 74 -0.90 0.17 4.51
C VAL A 74 -1.29 1.31 5.42
N CYS A 75 -1.17 1.12 6.73
CA CYS A 75 -1.34 2.17 7.74
C CYS A 75 -0.24 2.03 8.80
N TYR A 76 0.55 3.09 8.97
CA TYR A 76 1.68 3.15 9.89
C TYR A 76 1.55 4.31 10.86
N SER A 77 1.79 4.03 12.14
CA SER A 77 1.95 5.06 13.19
C SER A 77 3.34 4.99 13.82
N ARG A 78 3.65 5.96 14.69
CA ARG A 78 4.88 6.00 15.48
C ARG A 78 4.58 5.70 16.94
N PRO A 79 5.53 5.13 17.70
CA PRO A 79 5.41 5.00 19.14
C PRO A 79 5.29 6.39 19.80
N PRO A 80 4.65 6.48 20.99
CA PRO A 80 4.43 7.75 21.69
C PRO A 80 5.72 8.43 22.19
N THR A 81 6.86 7.72 22.13
CA THR A 81 8.19 8.25 22.48
C THR A 81 8.81 9.10 21.36
N GLU A 82 8.27 9.04 20.14
CA GLU A 82 8.73 9.83 18.98
C GLU A 82 7.67 10.87 18.59
N SER A 83 8.06 11.81 17.71
CA SER A 83 7.11 12.74 17.09
C SER A 83 5.99 11.97 16.36
N PRO A 84 4.71 12.33 16.54
CA PRO A 84 3.60 11.64 15.91
C PRO A 84 3.68 11.80 14.39
N LYS A 85 3.91 10.69 13.68
CA LYS A 85 3.97 10.65 12.23
C LYS A 85 3.19 9.47 11.69
N THR A 86 1.93 9.72 11.37
CA THR A 86 1.05 8.72 10.78
C THR A 86 1.05 8.83 9.26
N THR A 87 1.24 7.71 8.57
CA THR A 87 1.24 7.63 7.11
C THR A 87 0.50 6.39 6.64
N GLY A 88 -0.19 6.50 5.51
CA GLY A 88 -0.90 5.38 4.91
C GLY A 88 -0.78 5.39 3.40
N PHE A 89 -0.73 4.20 2.79
CA PHE A 89 -0.79 4.05 1.35
C PHE A 89 -2.21 3.66 0.94
N LEU A 90 -2.77 4.37 -0.04
CA LEU A 90 -4.17 4.29 -0.39
C LEU A 90 -4.37 4.22 -1.90
N GLU A 91 -5.37 3.44 -2.27
CA GLU A 91 -5.99 3.44 -3.60
C GLU A 91 -7.40 4.03 -3.46
N VAL A 92 -7.73 5.01 -4.30
CA VAL A 92 -9.07 5.59 -4.35
C VAL A 92 -9.63 5.52 -5.75
N ASP A 93 -10.81 4.93 -5.84
CA ASP A 93 -11.60 4.81 -7.05
C ASP A 93 -12.83 5.74 -6.94
N GLU A 94 -13.14 6.46 -8.02
CA GLU A 94 -14.39 7.21 -8.18
C GLU A 94 -15.41 6.33 -8.88
N VAL A 95 -16.65 6.32 -8.36
CA VAL A 95 -17.81 5.66 -8.95
C VAL A 95 -18.58 6.67 -9.78
N THR A 96 -18.56 6.51 -11.11
CA THR A 96 -19.28 7.40 -12.02
C THR A 96 -20.79 7.13 -12.02
N LEU A 97 -21.58 8.02 -12.61
CA LEU A 97 -23.03 7.83 -12.77
C LEU A 97 -23.39 6.56 -13.56
N ASP A 98 -22.51 6.13 -14.46
CA ASP A 98 -22.65 4.88 -15.24
C ASP A 98 -22.24 3.63 -14.45
N ASN A 99 -21.99 3.74 -13.13
CA ASN A 99 -21.43 2.69 -12.28
C ASN A 99 -20.08 2.13 -12.76
N LYS A 100 -19.23 2.98 -13.37
CA LYS A 100 -17.85 2.62 -13.72
C LYS A 100 -16.91 3.07 -12.62
N TYR A 101 -15.90 2.25 -12.34
CA TYR A 101 -14.86 2.55 -11.35
C TYR A 101 -13.64 3.11 -12.06
N ARG A 102 -13.20 4.31 -11.64
CA ARG A 102 -12.00 4.97 -12.17
C ARG A 102 -11.03 5.28 -11.04
N ARG A 103 -9.79 4.78 -11.12
CA ARG A 103 -8.70 5.13 -10.19
C ARG A 103 -8.40 6.62 -10.31
N ILE A 104 -8.62 7.38 -9.24
CA ILE A 104 -8.31 8.82 -9.18
C ILE A 104 -7.07 9.12 -8.34
N PHE A 105 -6.74 8.24 -7.39
CA PHE A 105 -5.59 8.40 -6.53
C PHE A 105 -4.93 7.06 -6.21
N THR A 106 -3.61 7.04 -6.18
CA THR A 106 -2.80 5.94 -5.66
C THR A 106 -1.53 6.53 -5.10
N GLY A 107 -1.34 6.45 -3.79
CA GLY A 107 -0.18 7.08 -3.18
C GLY A 107 -0.16 7.08 -1.66
N TRP A 108 0.91 7.65 -1.13
CA TRP A 108 1.10 7.88 0.30
C TRP A 108 0.38 9.14 0.74
N MET A 109 -0.29 9.05 1.89
CA MET A 109 -0.92 10.17 2.56
C MET A 109 -0.35 10.31 3.98
N PHE A 110 -0.28 11.55 4.48
CA PHE A 110 0.35 11.89 5.75
C PHE A 110 -0.64 12.62 6.65
N ALA A 111 -0.92 12.06 7.83
CA ALA A 111 -1.90 12.66 8.74
C ALA A 111 -1.47 14.05 9.26
N ALA A 112 -0.16 14.23 9.48
CA ALA A 112 0.40 15.51 9.95
C ALA A 112 0.45 16.59 8.85
N SER A 113 0.26 16.23 7.58
CA SER A 113 0.29 17.17 6.46
C SER A 113 -0.70 16.78 5.39
N PRO A 114 -2.03 16.89 5.66
CA PRO A 114 -3.06 16.53 4.70
C PRO A 114 -2.91 17.26 3.37
N GLY A 115 -2.54 18.55 3.38
CA GLY A 115 -2.39 19.34 2.15
C GLY A 115 -1.27 18.90 1.19
N LEU A 116 -0.43 17.94 1.57
CA LEU A 116 0.61 17.42 0.68
C LEU A 116 0.08 16.33 -0.27
N HIS A 117 -0.75 15.42 0.26
CA HIS A 117 -1.23 14.24 -0.47
C HIS A 117 -2.64 13.79 0.00
N ALA A 118 -3.54 14.73 0.27
CA ALA A 118 -4.96 14.43 0.45
C ALA A 118 -5.66 14.19 -0.89
N ILE A 119 -6.80 13.50 -0.84
CA ILE A 119 -7.68 13.39 -2.00
C ILE A 119 -8.55 14.64 -2.05
N GLU A 120 -8.33 15.46 -3.06
CA GLU A 120 -9.19 16.59 -3.38
C GLU A 120 -10.06 16.23 -4.59
N HIS A 121 -11.32 15.87 -4.32
CA HIS A 121 -12.33 15.66 -5.35
C HIS A 121 -13.20 16.93 -5.46
N PRO A 122 -13.80 17.25 -6.63
CA PRO A 122 -14.63 18.46 -6.78
C PRO A 122 -15.78 18.57 -5.76
N ILE A 123 -16.26 17.42 -5.26
CA ILE A 123 -17.38 17.31 -4.32
C ILE A 123 -16.92 16.85 -2.94
N TYR A 124 -15.86 16.06 -2.84
CA TYR A 124 -15.45 15.40 -1.59
C TYR A 124 -13.97 15.66 -1.31
N ASP A 125 -13.59 15.90 -0.06
CA ASP A 125 -12.18 15.83 0.34
C ASP A 125 -12.01 14.69 1.33
N VAL A 126 -10.95 13.90 1.19
CA VAL A 126 -10.63 12.85 2.16
C VAL A 126 -9.18 12.91 2.54
N TRP A 127 -8.92 12.85 3.84
CA TRP A 127 -7.57 12.81 4.39
C TRP A 127 -7.43 11.79 5.52
N LEU A 128 -6.22 11.26 5.66
CA LEU A 128 -5.84 10.39 6.77
C LEU A 128 -5.77 11.22 8.05
N VAL A 129 -6.36 10.69 9.13
CA VAL A 129 -6.33 11.31 10.45
C VAL A 129 -5.44 10.49 11.38
N ASP A 130 -5.61 9.18 11.40
CA ASP A 130 -4.82 8.31 12.27
C ASP A 130 -4.77 6.85 11.79
N CYS A 131 -3.92 6.04 12.42
CA CYS A 131 -3.85 4.59 12.27
C CYS A 131 -3.93 3.95 13.66
N LYS A 132 -4.77 2.93 13.84
CA LYS A 132 -4.99 2.31 15.16
C LYS A 132 -5.12 0.80 15.12
N GLY A 133 -5.01 0.19 16.30
CA GLY A 133 -5.17 -1.25 16.51
C GLY A 133 -3.90 -2.08 16.27
N GLY A 134 -2.77 -1.43 15.95
CA GLY A 134 -1.50 -2.10 15.70
C GLY A 134 -0.66 -2.29 16.96
N SER A 135 -0.09 -3.47 17.12
CA SER A 135 0.94 -3.80 18.12
C SER A 135 2.30 -4.12 17.51
N ASP A 136 2.36 -4.25 16.18
CA ASP A 136 3.52 -4.77 15.47
C ASP A 136 4.51 -3.63 15.17
N VAL A 137 5.55 -3.52 15.99
CA VAL A 137 6.66 -2.58 15.78
C VAL A 137 7.62 -3.19 14.76
N ILE A 138 7.66 -2.60 13.56
CA ILE A 138 8.67 -2.87 12.55
C ILE A 138 9.89 -2.00 12.91
N ALA A 139 10.89 -2.62 13.54
CA ALA A 139 12.22 -2.06 13.64
C ALA A 139 12.91 -2.23 12.28
N GLU A 140 13.25 -1.14 11.60
CA GLU A 140 13.85 -1.19 10.27
C GLU A 140 15.21 -1.93 10.31
N ALA A 141 15.24 -3.15 9.77
CA ALA A 141 16.45 -3.93 9.59
C ALA A 141 17.14 -3.50 8.29
N ARG A 142 18.33 -2.90 8.42
CA ARG A 142 19.44 -2.83 7.43
C ARG A 142 19.01 -2.84 5.97
N GLU A 143 18.94 -1.64 5.39
CA GLU A 143 19.05 -1.45 3.96
C GLU A 143 20.40 -2.03 3.50
N GLN A 144 20.34 -3.19 2.83
CA GLN A 144 21.47 -3.75 2.12
C GLN A 144 21.79 -2.75 1.00
N GLU A 145 22.83 -1.95 1.17
CA GLU A 145 23.40 -1.17 0.08
C GLU A 145 23.82 -2.16 -1.03
N ASP A 146 23.04 -2.22 -2.10
CA ASP A 146 23.39 -2.88 -3.34
C ASP A 146 24.66 -2.21 -3.90
N MET A 147 25.83 -2.71 -3.50
CA MET A 147 27.07 -2.40 -4.19
C MET A 147 27.02 -3.04 -5.58
N PRO A 148 27.14 -2.28 -6.68
CA PRO A 148 27.20 -2.87 -8.01
C PRO A 148 28.54 -3.61 -8.16
N ALA A 149 28.47 -4.93 -8.30
CA ALA A 149 29.63 -5.76 -8.62
C ALA A 149 30.12 -5.44 -10.04
N MET A 150 31.15 -4.60 -10.15
CA MET A 150 32.00 -4.50 -11.33
C MET A 150 33.34 -5.21 -11.06
N ALA A 151 33.61 -6.28 -11.82
CA ALA A 151 34.85 -6.50 -12.58
C ALA A 151 35.05 -8.00 -12.88
N ALA A 152 35.03 -8.33 -14.17
CA ALA A 152 35.29 -9.65 -14.74
C ALA A 152 36.80 -9.98 -14.80
N LYS A 153 37.13 -11.28 -14.88
CA LYS A 153 38.25 -11.79 -15.71
C LYS A 153 37.98 -13.24 -16.20
N PRO A 154 38.46 -13.65 -17.41
CA PRO A 154 37.82 -14.70 -18.22
C PRO A 154 38.57 -16.04 -18.27
N GLU A 155 37.94 -16.98 -19.01
CA GLU A 155 38.54 -18.08 -19.80
C GLU A 155 38.79 -19.44 -19.09
N LYS A 156 37.98 -20.46 -19.43
CA LYS A 156 38.42 -21.53 -20.35
C LYS A 156 37.29 -22.46 -20.82
N THR A 157 37.20 -22.51 -22.14
CA THR A 157 36.46 -23.43 -23.01
C THR A 157 36.52 -24.91 -22.59
N ARG A 158 35.36 -25.58 -22.53
CA ARG A 158 35.12 -26.96 -23.00
C ARG A 158 33.63 -27.19 -23.31
N ARG A 159 33.33 -27.53 -24.56
CA ARG A 159 32.05 -28.08 -25.06
C ARG A 159 32.37 -29.43 -25.74
N PRO A 160 31.40 -30.28 -26.09
CA PRO A 160 30.07 -30.55 -25.50
C PRO A 160 29.76 -32.07 -25.43
N LYS A 161 28.64 -32.50 -24.82
CA LYS A 161 27.82 -33.61 -25.36
C LYS A 161 26.32 -33.45 -24.99
N SER A 162 25.52 -33.34 -26.07
CA SER A 162 24.20 -33.91 -26.37
C SER A 162 23.05 -33.95 -25.34
N GLY A 163 21.88 -33.49 -25.80
CA GLY A 163 20.53 -33.67 -25.21
C GLY A 163 19.73 -32.36 -25.29
N GLN A 164 19.29 -31.91 -26.49
CA GLN A 164 17.89 -32.00 -26.96
C GLN A 164 16.86 -31.76 -25.85
N ASP A 165 16.28 -30.55 -25.73
CA ASP A 165 15.03 -30.21 -26.41
C ASP A 165 14.66 -28.71 -26.31
N ALA A 166 13.76 -28.30 -27.21
CA ALA A 166 13.27 -26.96 -27.57
C ALA A 166 12.95 -26.00 -26.39
N THR A 167 13.14 -24.67 -26.48
CA THR A 167 12.37 -23.76 -27.36
C THR A 167 13.06 -22.40 -27.45
N ARG A 168 13.37 -21.98 -28.68
CA ARG A 168 13.89 -20.65 -29.04
C ARG A 168 12.72 -19.80 -29.51
N THR A 169 12.53 -18.62 -28.91
CA THR A 169 11.76 -17.54 -29.56
C THR A 169 12.76 -16.47 -29.98
N ALA A 170 13.25 -16.61 -31.22
CA ALA A 170 13.96 -15.55 -31.92
C ALA A 170 13.12 -15.21 -33.15
N GLN A 171 12.82 -13.92 -33.28
CA GLN A 171 12.21 -13.23 -34.41
C GLN A 171 12.54 -13.91 -35.75
N GLN A 172 11.52 -14.39 -36.47
CA GLN A 172 11.63 -14.85 -37.85
C GLN A 172 11.06 -13.75 -38.76
N VAL A 173 11.89 -13.23 -39.65
CA VAL A 173 11.48 -12.37 -40.78
C VAL A 173 11.49 -13.25 -42.03
N ASN A 174 10.39 -13.26 -42.79
CA ASN A 174 10.23 -14.07 -44.02
C ASN A 174 11.04 -13.43 -45.18
N PRO A 175 11.53 -14.17 -46.21
CA PRO A 175 12.41 -13.63 -47.26
C PRO A 175 11.82 -12.51 -48.13
N ASN A 176 10.51 -12.23 -48.03
CA ASN A 176 9.86 -11.11 -48.70
C ASN A 176 9.87 -9.80 -47.87
N GLY A 177 10.57 -9.76 -46.73
CA GLY A 177 10.80 -8.54 -45.96
C GLY A 177 9.60 -8.02 -45.15
N GLN A 178 8.59 -8.84 -44.91
CA GLN A 178 7.45 -8.49 -44.04
C GLN A 178 7.64 -9.05 -42.62
N VAL A 179 7.29 -8.23 -41.64
CA VAL A 179 7.28 -8.58 -40.21
C VAL A 179 5.82 -8.80 -39.81
N ASP A 180 5.43 -10.04 -39.58
CA ASP A 180 4.10 -10.37 -39.06
C ASP A 180 4.07 -10.06 -37.55
N VAL A 181 3.35 -9.01 -37.17
CA VAL A 181 3.07 -8.68 -35.77
C VAL A 181 1.79 -9.38 -35.36
N GLU A 182 1.89 -10.60 -34.85
CA GLU A 182 0.80 -11.24 -34.11
C GLU A 182 0.62 -10.47 -32.78
N ALA A 183 -0.59 -9.94 -32.54
CA ALA A 183 -0.87 -9.20 -31.31
C ALA A 183 -0.65 -10.10 -30.07
N PRO A 184 -0.02 -9.60 -28.99
CA PRO A 184 0.20 -10.40 -27.81
C PRO A 184 -1.15 -10.80 -27.21
N ARG A 185 -1.37 -12.12 -27.08
CA ARG A 185 -2.55 -12.65 -26.38
C ARG A 185 -2.57 -12.09 -24.96
N GLY A 186 -3.70 -11.46 -24.62
CA GLY A 186 -3.93 -10.87 -23.31
C GLY A 186 -3.69 -11.87 -22.19
N VAL A 187 -3.05 -11.40 -21.12
CA VAL A 187 -2.85 -12.17 -19.89
C VAL A 187 -4.23 -12.46 -19.29
N PRO A 188 -4.54 -13.70 -18.86
CA PRO A 188 -5.82 -13.99 -18.22
C PRO A 188 -5.90 -13.21 -16.89
N VAL A 189 -6.75 -12.19 -16.86
CA VAL A 189 -7.13 -11.49 -15.62
C VAL A 189 -7.96 -12.46 -14.80
N GLN A 190 -7.46 -12.83 -13.62
CA GLN A 190 -8.21 -13.69 -12.69
C GLN A 190 -9.58 -13.08 -12.36
N PRO A 191 -10.65 -13.89 -12.27
CA PRO A 191 -11.97 -13.37 -11.92
C PRO A 191 -11.95 -12.76 -10.51
N LYS A 192 -12.35 -11.48 -10.42
CA LYS A 192 -12.62 -10.76 -9.16
C LYS A 192 -13.46 -11.65 -8.25
N GLN A 193 -12.92 -12.02 -7.09
CA GLN A 193 -13.69 -12.69 -6.05
C GLN A 193 -14.87 -11.81 -5.66
N LYS A 194 -16.06 -12.42 -5.66
CA LYS A 194 -17.32 -11.76 -5.27
C LYS A 194 -17.22 -11.42 -3.77
N PRO A 195 -17.43 -10.16 -3.35
CA PRO A 195 -17.30 -9.77 -1.96
C PRO A 195 -18.26 -10.61 -1.09
N SER A 196 -17.73 -11.16 0.00
CA SER A 196 -18.53 -11.96 0.93
C SER A 196 -19.52 -11.03 1.65
N ARG A 197 -20.80 -11.11 1.25
CA ARG A 197 -21.91 -10.41 1.91
C ARG A 197 -22.19 -11.10 3.24
N LYS A 198 -21.40 -10.81 4.27
CA LYS A 198 -21.66 -11.28 5.64
C LYS A 198 -22.30 -10.24 6.56
N PHE A 199 -22.45 -8.98 6.14
CA PHE A 199 -22.84 -7.92 7.09
C PHE A 199 -23.84 -6.86 6.62
N PHE A 200 -24.58 -7.09 5.53
CA PHE A 200 -25.71 -6.22 5.19
C PHE A 200 -27.04 -6.98 5.34
N PRO A 201 -28.05 -6.41 6.03
CA PRO A 201 -29.42 -6.88 5.91
C PRO A 201 -29.81 -6.77 4.44
N SER A 202 -30.20 -7.89 3.83
CA SER A 202 -30.82 -7.87 2.53
C SER A 202 -32.06 -6.98 2.61
N ASN A 203 -32.17 -5.97 1.75
CA ASN A 203 -33.47 -5.38 1.39
C ASN A 203 -34.26 -6.37 0.52
N GLU A 204 -34.35 -7.63 0.95
CA GLU A 204 -35.42 -8.52 0.53
C GLU A 204 -36.63 -8.04 1.31
N GLY A 205 -37.55 -7.37 0.61
CA GLY A 205 -38.84 -7.00 1.19
C GLY A 205 -39.52 -8.23 1.81
N PRO A 206 -40.45 -8.03 2.76
CA PRO A 206 -41.14 -9.14 3.42
C PRO A 206 -41.70 -10.11 2.37
N ALA A 207 -41.43 -11.41 2.52
CA ALA A 207 -41.98 -12.42 1.65
C ALA A 207 -43.51 -12.28 1.56
N PRO A 208 -44.13 -12.47 0.38
CA PRO A 208 -45.58 -12.41 0.25
C PRO A 208 -46.22 -13.44 1.20
N ALA A 209 -47.27 -13.00 1.89
CA ALA A 209 -47.96 -13.82 2.88
C ALA A 209 -48.41 -15.17 2.27
N PRO A 210 -48.31 -16.28 3.03
CA PRO A 210 -48.80 -17.56 2.55
C PRO A 210 -50.31 -17.48 2.27
N PRO A 211 -50.82 -18.21 1.26
CA PRO A 211 -52.25 -18.26 0.99
C PRO A 211 -52.99 -18.81 2.21
N PRO A 212 -54.20 -18.31 2.52
CA PRO A 212 -54.98 -18.78 3.66
C PRO A 212 -55.22 -20.29 3.53
N GLN A 213 -54.79 -21.04 4.54
CA GLN A 213 -55.11 -22.46 4.65
C GLN A 213 -56.62 -22.59 4.87
N GLN A 214 -57.31 -23.26 3.94
CA GLN A 214 -58.69 -23.67 4.14
C GLN A 214 -58.74 -24.66 5.30
N GLN A 215 -59.23 -24.20 6.44
CA GLN A 215 -59.47 -25.03 7.61
C GLN A 215 -60.63 -25.99 7.27
N PRO A 216 -60.47 -27.32 7.42
CA PRO A 216 -61.54 -28.24 7.10
C PRO A 216 -62.71 -28.00 8.05
N GLN A 217 -63.83 -27.54 7.48
CA GLN A 217 -65.11 -27.44 8.18
C GLN A 217 -65.52 -28.85 8.63
N SER A 218 -65.20 -29.20 9.86
CA SER A 218 -65.59 -30.51 10.40
C SER A 218 -65.75 -30.56 11.92
N LEU A 219 -65.67 -29.42 12.61
CA LEU A 219 -65.79 -29.39 14.08
C LEU A 219 -66.96 -28.54 14.59
N PHE A 220 -67.41 -27.53 13.84
CA PHE A 220 -68.58 -26.72 14.24
C PHE A 220 -69.94 -27.34 13.86
N ASP A 221 -70.03 -28.15 12.80
CA ASP A 221 -71.28 -28.82 12.40
C ASP A 221 -71.65 -30.03 13.28
N ALA A 222 -70.71 -30.55 14.08
CA ALA A 222 -70.94 -31.68 14.98
C ALA A 222 -71.46 -31.27 16.37
N LEU A 223 -71.49 -29.97 16.69
CA LEU A 223 -71.86 -29.46 18.00
C LEU A 223 -73.23 -28.74 18.03
N PHE A 224 -73.84 -28.49 16.87
CA PHE A 224 -75.11 -27.75 16.78
C PHE A 224 -76.18 -28.45 15.91
N ARG A 225 -76.24 -29.79 15.93
CA ARG A 225 -77.37 -30.54 15.39
C ARG A 225 -78.01 -31.42 16.46
#